data_AF-A2DVP5-F1
#
_entry.id   AF-A2DVP5-F1
#
_cell.length_a   1.000
_cell.length_b   1.000
_cell.length_c   1.000
_cell.angle_alpha   90.00
_cell.angle_beta   90.00
_cell.angle_gamma   90.00
#
_symmetry.space_group_name_H-M   'P 1'
#
loop_
_entity.id
_entity.type
_entity.pdbx_description
1 polymer ?
#
loop_
_entity_poly.entity_id
_entity_poly.type
_entity_poly.pdbx_seq_one_letter_code
_entity_poly.pdbx_strand_id
1 'polypeptide(L)'
;MIKTEFIDSMKYRTKTIIKDISNIIQYNNRYAKSYLSLIKHISDDYHVKEVSNIRPILNILFYKEYGIKLDNSYDLEELCSENLEIHTENTIYRAIMKNNLERFIQFTELDGFDKNQTLKSVIYPYYNKGYSLLEICCYHGAVDCFKLLRTKFNSEITQKCLEFSFLGGNPDIMSECLKYQTPKEYCMKYAII
;
A
#
# COMPACT_ATOMS: atom_id res chain seq x y z
N MET A 1 23.42 0.88 15.99
CA MET A 1 23.27 2.27 15.51
C MET A 1 21.85 2.79 15.73
N ILE A 2 20.79 2.20 15.14
CA ILE A 2 19.40 2.62 15.41
C ILE A 2 19.03 2.48 16.91
N LYS A 3 19.38 1.35 17.53
CA LYS A 3 19.05 1.07 18.95
C LYS A 3 19.64 2.10 19.93
N THR A 4 20.93 2.40 19.78
CA THR A 4 21.71 3.21 20.72
C THR A 4 21.51 4.72 20.58
N GLU A 5 21.29 5.25 19.37
CA GLU A 5 21.15 6.70 19.18
C GLU A 5 19.68 7.18 19.20
N PHE A 6 18.74 6.37 18.71
CA PHE A 6 17.33 6.78 18.60
C PHE A 6 16.42 6.20 19.67
N ILE A 7 16.66 4.97 20.16
CA ILE A 7 15.66 4.27 20.97
C ILE A 7 15.96 4.34 22.48
N ASP A 8 17.22 4.23 22.88
CA ASP A 8 17.60 4.30 24.31
C ASP A 8 17.40 5.70 24.93
N SER A 9 17.45 6.77 24.11
CA SER A 9 17.14 8.15 24.52
C SER A 9 15.64 8.47 24.51
N MET A 10 14.79 7.60 23.95
CA MET A 10 13.37 7.87 23.66
C MET A 10 12.40 6.80 24.19
N LYS A 11 12.66 6.23 25.37
CA LYS A 11 11.74 5.27 26.05
C LYS A 11 10.25 5.69 26.06
N TYR A 12 9.96 6.99 26.04
CA TYR A 12 8.60 7.55 25.98
C TYR A 12 7.96 7.60 24.57
N ARG A 13 8.66 7.20 23.49
CA ARG A 13 8.20 7.35 22.10
C ARG A 13 8.07 6.06 21.30
N THR A 14 8.25 4.87 21.87
CA THR A 14 8.04 3.60 21.13
C THR A 14 6.62 3.48 20.58
N LYS A 15 5.61 3.88 21.37
CA LYS A 15 4.23 3.96 20.88
C LYS A 15 4.07 4.97 19.74
N THR A 16 4.79 6.08 19.77
CA THR A 16 4.79 7.08 18.68
C THR A 16 5.42 6.51 17.41
N ILE A 17 6.55 5.82 17.52
CA ILE A 17 7.20 5.15 16.38
C ILE A 17 6.24 4.14 15.75
N ILE A 18 5.56 3.32 16.56
CA ILE A 18 4.56 2.36 16.05
C ILE A 18 3.41 3.09 15.34
N LYS A 19 2.94 4.22 15.87
CA LYS A 19 1.91 5.06 15.23
C LYS A 19 2.39 5.66 13.90
N ASP A 20 3.64 6.11 13.83
CA ASP A 20 4.20 6.68 12.60
C ASP A 20 4.33 5.60 11.53
N ILE A 21 4.86 4.42 11.88
CA ILE A 21 4.89 3.25 10.98
C ILE A 21 3.46 2.88 10.55
N SER A 22 2.51 2.89 11.51
CA SER A 22 1.10 2.64 11.22
C SER A 22 0.52 3.59 10.20
N ASN A 23 0.95 4.85 10.18
CA ASN A 23 0.45 5.85 9.23
C ASN A 23 1.09 5.70 7.84
N ILE A 24 2.31 5.18 7.76
CA ILE A 24 3.08 5.06 6.51
C ILE A 24 2.78 3.74 5.77
N ILE A 25 2.45 2.66 6.48
CA ILE A 25 2.33 1.31 5.90
C ILE A 25 1.41 1.22 4.68
N GLN A 26 0.28 1.95 4.65
CA GLN A 26 -0.66 1.96 3.53
C GLN A 26 -0.16 2.70 2.29
N TYR A 27 0.90 3.51 2.41
CA TYR A 27 1.51 4.26 1.31
C TYR A 27 2.73 3.55 0.74
N ASN A 28 3.23 2.51 1.42
CA ASN A 28 4.33 1.67 0.96
C ASN A 28 4.08 0.19 1.29
N ASN A 29 2.87 -0.28 0.98
CA ASN A 29 2.38 -1.58 1.45
C ASN A 29 3.13 -2.79 0.86
N ARG A 30 3.97 -2.58 -0.17
CA ARG A 30 4.92 -3.58 -0.68
C ARG A 30 5.84 -4.12 0.42
N TYR A 31 6.19 -3.30 1.42
CA TYR A 31 7.06 -3.67 2.53
C TYR A 31 6.29 -3.91 3.83
N ALA A 32 4.97 -4.14 3.76
CA ALA A 32 4.14 -4.37 4.94
C ALA A 32 4.76 -5.38 5.91
N LYS A 33 5.21 -6.55 5.43
CA LYS A 33 5.88 -7.56 6.28
C LYS A 33 7.10 -7.02 7.04
N SER A 34 7.92 -6.20 6.39
CA SER A 34 9.09 -5.58 7.05
C SER A 34 8.66 -4.58 8.12
N TYR A 35 7.62 -3.78 7.87
CA TYR A 35 7.05 -2.89 8.87
C TYR A 35 6.46 -3.64 10.07
N LEU A 36 5.73 -4.73 9.82
CA LEU A 36 5.17 -5.58 10.88
C LEU A 36 6.28 -6.21 11.73
N SER A 37 7.33 -6.74 11.09
CA SER A 37 8.49 -7.31 11.79
C SER A 37 9.20 -6.27 12.65
N LEU A 38 9.40 -5.05 12.13
CA LEU A 38 9.98 -3.95 12.90
C LEU A 38 9.13 -3.61 14.13
N ILE A 39 7.81 -3.50 13.97
CA ILE A 39 6.89 -3.26 15.09
C ILE A 39 6.97 -4.40 16.11
N LYS A 40 7.02 -5.66 15.65
CA LYS A 40 7.13 -6.82 16.53
C LYS A 40 8.38 -6.77 17.37
N HIS A 41 9.54 -6.50 16.76
CA HIS A 41 10.80 -6.33 17.48
C HIS A 41 10.75 -5.19 18.51
N ILE A 42 10.19 -4.03 18.16
CA ILE A 42 10.02 -2.91 19.09
C ILE A 42 9.08 -3.29 20.24
N SER A 43 7.96 -3.95 19.94
CA SER A 43 7.00 -4.39 20.95
C SER A 43 7.60 -5.41 21.92
N ASP A 44 8.41 -6.34 21.43
CA ASP A 44 9.06 -7.35 22.27
C ASP A 44 10.16 -6.75 23.15
N ASP A 45 11.08 -5.99 22.55
CA ASP A 45 12.25 -5.40 23.22
C ASP A 45 11.85 -4.40 24.31
N TYR A 46 10.74 -3.68 24.11
CA TYR A 46 10.25 -2.63 25.02
C TYR A 46 8.95 -3.01 25.73
N HIS A 47 8.50 -4.27 25.61
CA HIS A 47 7.30 -4.81 26.23
C HIS A 47 6.02 -4.00 25.97
N VAL A 48 5.88 -3.45 24.76
CA VAL A 48 4.69 -2.68 24.35
C VAL A 48 3.53 -3.63 24.07
N LYS A 49 2.56 -3.67 24.99
CA LYS A 49 1.37 -4.52 24.88
C LYS A 49 0.23 -3.90 24.06
N GLU A 50 0.09 -2.58 24.10
CA GLU A 50 -1.03 -1.87 23.46
C GLU A 50 -0.62 -0.47 22.98
N VAL A 51 -1.12 -0.11 21.78
CA VAL A 51 -0.96 1.18 21.11
C VAL A 51 -2.33 1.61 20.58
N SER A 52 -2.97 2.57 21.23
CA SER A 52 -4.24 3.14 20.78
C SER A 52 -4.06 4.11 19.60
N ASN A 53 -5.08 4.28 18.78
CA ASN A 53 -5.12 5.18 17.62
C ASN A 53 -4.14 4.79 16.50
N ILE A 54 -3.97 3.48 16.25
CA ILE A 54 -3.29 3.01 15.04
C ILE A 54 -4.30 2.84 13.90
N ARG A 55 -3.80 2.76 12.67
CA ARG A 55 -4.62 2.51 11.49
C ARG A 55 -5.19 1.09 11.54
N PRO A 56 -6.47 0.89 11.19
CA PRO A 56 -7.09 -0.44 11.13
C PRO A 56 -6.26 -1.47 10.35
N ILE A 57 -5.74 -1.09 9.18
CA ILE A 57 -4.86 -1.94 8.35
C ILE A 57 -3.68 -2.53 9.14
N LEU A 58 -3.01 -1.74 9.98
CA LEU A 58 -1.88 -2.24 10.75
C LEU A 58 -2.35 -3.30 11.75
N ASN A 59 -3.42 -3.00 12.49
CA ASN A 59 -3.94 -3.90 13.51
C ASN A 59 -4.39 -5.24 12.91
N ILE A 60 -5.07 -5.19 11.75
CA ILE A 60 -5.51 -6.37 11.00
C ILE A 60 -4.31 -7.21 10.55
N LEU A 61 -3.33 -6.59 9.87
CA LEU A 61 -2.16 -7.29 9.34
C LEU A 61 -1.30 -7.87 10.47
N PHE A 62 -1.14 -7.14 11.56
CA PHE A 62 -0.36 -7.58 12.72
C PHE A 62 -1.03 -8.74 13.46
N TYR A 63 -2.36 -8.70 13.60
CA TYR A 63 -3.13 -9.82 14.14
C TYR A 63 -3.05 -11.06 13.25
N LYS A 64 -3.16 -10.92 11.92
CA LYS A 64 -3.04 -12.06 10.99
C LYS A 64 -1.65 -12.70 11.04
N GLU A 65 -0.58 -11.91 11.14
CA GLU A 65 0.80 -12.41 11.13
C GLU A 65 1.22 -13.00 12.49
N TYR A 66 0.81 -12.38 13.62
CA TYR A 66 1.33 -12.71 14.94
C TYR A 66 0.28 -13.13 15.98
N GLY A 67 -1.01 -13.05 15.67
CA GLY A 67 -2.10 -13.30 16.62
C GLY A 67 -2.24 -12.24 17.72
N ILE A 68 -1.62 -11.07 17.55
CA ILE A 68 -1.60 -9.99 18.55
C ILE A 68 -2.43 -8.81 18.08
N LYS A 69 -3.35 -8.36 18.93
CA LYS A 69 -4.12 -7.12 18.72
C LYS A 69 -3.40 -5.98 19.46
N LEU A 70 -2.90 -5.00 18.71
CA LEU A 70 -2.18 -3.86 19.28
C LEU A 70 -3.13 -2.75 19.73
N ASP A 71 -4.29 -2.62 19.10
CA ASP A 71 -5.30 -1.62 19.45
C ASP A 71 -6.65 -2.30 19.68
N ASN A 72 -7.19 -2.18 20.89
CA ASN A 72 -8.43 -2.83 21.27
C ASN A 72 -9.68 -2.06 20.82
N SER A 73 -9.54 -0.86 20.28
CA SER A 73 -10.66 0.01 19.90
C SER A 73 -11.48 -0.47 18.69
N TYR A 74 -10.93 -1.36 17.87
CA TYR A 74 -11.60 -1.87 16.69
C TYR A 74 -12.09 -3.30 16.90
N ASP A 75 -13.31 -3.60 16.45
CA ASP A 75 -13.70 -4.99 16.26
C ASP A 75 -13.01 -5.53 15.00
N LEU A 76 -12.19 -6.57 15.17
CA LEU A 76 -11.42 -7.15 14.07
C LEU A 76 -12.29 -8.05 13.19
N GLU A 77 -13.38 -8.60 13.71
CA GLU A 77 -14.27 -9.48 12.94
C GLU A 77 -14.99 -8.70 11.82
N GLU A 78 -15.34 -7.44 12.07
CA GLU A 78 -15.93 -6.54 11.07
C GLU A 78 -14.91 -6.17 9.97
N LEU A 79 -13.65 -5.95 10.36
CA LEU A 79 -12.56 -5.49 9.48
C LEU A 79 -11.86 -6.60 8.68
N CYS A 80 -11.83 -7.84 9.18
CA CYS A 80 -11.20 -8.99 8.52
C CYS A 80 -12.00 -9.51 7.29
N SER A 81 -13.21 -9.00 7.07
CA SER A 81 -14.03 -9.30 5.89
C SER A 81 -13.49 -8.69 4.59
N GLU A 82 -12.52 -7.77 4.68
CA GLU A 82 -12.01 -7.01 3.55
C GLU A 82 -10.81 -7.71 2.86
N ASN A 83 -10.68 -7.51 1.55
CA ASN A 83 -9.71 -8.20 0.66
C ASN A 83 -8.23 -7.98 1.05
N LEU A 84 -7.72 -8.73 2.02
CA LEU A 84 -6.33 -8.67 2.53
C LEU A 84 -5.35 -9.54 1.72
N GLU A 85 -5.87 -10.52 0.97
CA GLU A 85 -5.06 -11.51 0.24
C GLU A 85 -4.71 -11.10 -1.19
N ILE A 86 -4.93 -9.83 -1.51
CA ILE A 86 -4.71 -9.33 -2.86
C ILE A 86 -3.25 -9.30 -3.28
N HIS A 87 -2.29 -9.48 -2.36
CA HIS A 87 -0.87 -9.63 -2.67
C HIS A 87 -0.38 -11.09 -2.62
N THR A 88 -1.28 -12.06 -2.52
CA THR A 88 -0.92 -13.49 -2.68
C THR A 88 -0.36 -13.73 -4.08
N GLU A 89 0.45 -14.77 -4.24
CA GLU A 89 1.22 -14.99 -5.47
C GLU A 89 0.36 -15.05 -6.74
N ASN A 90 -0.88 -15.54 -6.63
CA ASN A 90 -1.76 -15.82 -7.76
C ASN A 90 -2.73 -14.69 -8.11
N THR A 91 -2.40 -13.43 -7.81
CA THR A 91 -3.25 -12.28 -8.16
C THR A 91 -2.61 -11.36 -9.20
N ILE A 92 -3.46 -10.72 -9.99
CA ILE A 92 -3.05 -9.65 -10.91
C ILE A 92 -2.40 -8.48 -10.16
N TYR A 93 -2.87 -8.18 -8.94
CA TYR A 93 -2.33 -7.09 -8.12
C TYR A 93 -0.93 -7.40 -7.61
N ARG A 94 -0.58 -8.67 -7.38
CA ARG A 94 0.79 -9.08 -7.07
C ARG A 94 1.71 -8.93 -8.28
N ALA A 95 1.21 -9.25 -9.48
CA ALA A 95 1.95 -9.00 -10.72
C ALA A 95 2.24 -7.50 -10.89
N ILE A 96 1.24 -6.64 -10.70
CA ILE A 96 1.42 -5.18 -10.70
C ILE A 96 2.41 -4.74 -9.62
N MET A 97 2.23 -5.17 -8.38
CA MET A 97 3.12 -4.78 -7.27
C MET A 97 4.58 -5.17 -7.52
N LYS A 98 4.84 -6.22 -8.29
CA LYS A 98 6.20 -6.64 -8.68
C LYS A 98 6.63 -6.14 -10.06
N ASN A 99 5.79 -5.37 -10.75
CA ASN A 99 5.96 -4.99 -12.15
C ASN A 99 6.31 -6.20 -13.05
N ASN A 100 5.68 -7.36 -12.78
CA ASN A 100 5.91 -8.58 -13.55
C ASN A 100 4.99 -8.57 -14.78
N LEU A 101 5.53 -8.08 -15.90
CA LEU A 101 4.80 -7.94 -17.16
C LEU A 101 4.30 -9.28 -17.71
N GLU A 102 5.13 -10.32 -17.69
CA GLU A 102 4.78 -11.65 -18.24
C GLU A 102 3.55 -12.21 -17.55
N ARG A 103 3.56 -12.21 -16.20
CA ARG A 103 2.44 -12.68 -15.41
C ARG A 103 1.20 -11.80 -15.57
N PHE A 104 1.40 -10.48 -15.69
CA PHE A 104 0.32 -9.55 -15.94
C PHE A 104 -0.36 -9.84 -17.28
N ILE A 105 0.40 -10.07 -18.36
CA ILE A 105 -0.13 -10.46 -19.68
C ILE A 105 -0.99 -11.71 -19.56
N GLN A 106 -0.50 -12.76 -18.88
CA GLN A 106 -1.26 -13.99 -18.67
C GLN A 106 -2.64 -13.71 -18.07
N PHE A 107 -2.74 -12.83 -17.06
CA PHE A 107 -4.04 -12.44 -16.49
C PHE A 107 -4.93 -11.69 -17.48
N THR A 108 -4.35 -10.85 -18.35
CA THR A 108 -5.12 -10.09 -19.33
C THR A 108 -5.62 -10.91 -20.52
N GLU A 109 -5.08 -12.10 -20.75
CA GLU A 109 -5.54 -13.03 -21.79
C GLU A 109 -6.52 -14.09 -21.26
N LEU A 110 -6.82 -14.11 -19.95
CA LEU A 110 -7.81 -15.04 -19.40
C LEU A 110 -9.22 -14.69 -19.88
N ASP A 111 -9.99 -15.72 -20.20
CA ASP A 111 -11.42 -15.59 -20.45
C ASP A 111 -12.10 -14.97 -19.22
N GLY A 112 -12.82 -13.86 -19.44
CA GLY A 112 -13.46 -13.10 -18.37
C GLY A 112 -12.60 -12.02 -17.72
N PHE A 113 -11.41 -11.70 -18.25
CA PHE A 113 -10.66 -10.53 -17.80
C PHE A 113 -11.46 -9.23 -18.01
N ASP A 114 -11.77 -8.56 -16.91
CA ASP A 114 -12.38 -7.23 -16.93
C ASP A 114 -11.30 -6.15 -16.81
N LYS A 115 -11.07 -5.41 -17.90
CA LYS A 115 -10.14 -4.27 -17.96
C LYS A 115 -10.57 -3.09 -17.08
N ASN A 116 -11.86 -2.99 -16.76
CA ASN A 116 -12.45 -1.94 -15.94
C ASN A 116 -12.63 -2.37 -14.48
N GLN A 117 -12.11 -3.55 -14.10
CA GLN A 117 -12.21 -4.03 -12.73
C GLN A 117 -11.61 -3.01 -11.75
N THR A 118 -12.26 -2.87 -10.61
CA THR A 118 -11.80 -1.99 -9.53
C THR A 118 -11.50 -2.78 -8.28
N LEU A 119 -10.50 -2.33 -7.55
CA LEU A 119 -10.05 -2.96 -6.32
C LEU A 119 -10.41 -2.09 -5.12
N LYS A 120 -11.29 -2.60 -4.25
CA LYS A 120 -11.52 -2.06 -2.91
C LYS A 120 -10.76 -2.93 -1.91
N SER A 121 -9.76 -2.35 -1.27
CA SER A 121 -8.99 -3.02 -0.22
C SER A 121 -8.40 -2.02 0.76
N VAL A 122 -8.57 -2.28 2.05
CA VAL A 122 -8.00 -1.51 3.16
C VAL A 122 -6.51 -1.28 3.09
N ILE A 123 -5.79 -2.07 2.29
CA ILE A 123 -4.35 -1.93 2.19
C ILE A 123 -3.91 -0.67 1.44
N TYR A 124 -4.83 -0.03 0.72
CA TYR A 124 -4.60 1.21 0.01
C TYR A 124 -5.33 2.38 0.71
N PRO A 125 -4.78 3.61 0.63
CA PRO A 125 -5.44 4.77 1.22
C PRO A 125 -6.78 5.03 0.54
N TYR A 126 -7.78 5.60 1.23
CA TYR A 126 -9.08 6.01 0.66
C TYR A 126 -9.84 4.92 -0.15
N TYR A 127 -9.72 3.65 0.28
CA TYR A 127 -10.15 2.46 -0.46
C TYR A 127 -11.64 2.34 -0.79
N ASN A 128 -12.53 3.08 -0.13
CA ASN A 128 -13.99 3.01 -0.32
C ASN A 128 -14.44 3.25 -1.77
N LYS A 129 -13.67 4.04 -2.54
CA LYS A 129 -13.96 4.35 -3.94
C LYS A 129 -13.52 3.26 -4.92
N GLY A 130 -12.62 2.38 -4.50
CA GLY A 130 -11.96 1.42 -5.37
C GLY A 130 -10.91 2.07 -6.28
N TYR A 131 -9.98 1.27 -6.79
CA TYR A 131 -8.94 1.70 -7.71
C TYR A 131 -8.90 0.85 -8.96
N SER A 132 -8.75 1.49 -10.12
CA SER A 132 -8.50 0.80 -11.39
C SER A 132 -7.12 0.14 -11.40
N LEU A 133 -6.92 -0.83 -12.31
CA LEU A 133 -5.60 -1.45 -12.50
C LEU A 133 -4.51 -0.41 -12.83
N LEU A 134 -4.84 0.64 -13.59
CA LEU A 134 -3.89 1.68 -13.96
C LEU A 134 -3.46 2.53 -12.75
N GLU A 135 -4.41 2.88 -11.89
CA GLU A 135 -4.13 3.61 -10.64
C GLU A 135 -3.26 2.77 -9.69
N ILE A 136 -3.51 1.46 -9.60
CA ILE A 136 -2.66 0.54 -8.84
C ILE A 136 -1.26 0.43 -9.46
N CYS A 137 -1.11 0.48 -10.79
CA CYS A 137 0.20 0.55 -11.43
C CYS A 137 0.96 1.83 -11.06
N CYS A 138 0.27 2.98 -11.05
CA CYS A 138 0.86 4.24 -10.61
C CYS A 138 1.31 4.18 -9.14
N TYR A 139 0.47 3.63 -8.26
CA TYR A 139 0.77 3.48 -6.83
C TYR A 139 2.06 2.66 -6.60
N HIS A 140 2.24 1.58 -7.36
CA HIS A 140 3.40 0.67 -7.21
C HIS A 140 4.61 1.05 -8.06
N GLY A 141 4.52 2.08 -8.90
CA GLY A 141 5.55 2.40 -9.88
C GLY A 141 5.75 1.33 -10.96
N ALA A 142 4.69 0.58 -11.29
CA ALA A 142 4.74 -0.59 -12.18
C ALA A 142 4.65 -0.18 -13.66
N VAL A 143 5.76 0.34 -14.19
CA VAL A 143 5.82 0.99 -15.51
C VAL A 143 5.46 0.06 -16.66
N ASP A 144 5.81 -1.21 -16.60
CA ASP A 144 5.55 -2.14 -17.71
C ASP A 144 4.08 -2.52 -17.78
N CYS A 145 3.48 -2.81 -16.63
CA CYS A 145 2.04 -3.07 -16.51
C CYS A 145 1.24 -1.81 -16.90
N PHE A 146 1.68 -0.62 -16.48
CA PHE A 146 1.10 0.65 -16.86
C PHE A 146 1.12 0.87 -18.38
N LYS A 147 2.27 0.66 -19.02
CA LYS A 147 2.44 0.78 -20.48
C LYS A 147 1.50 -0.18 -21.22
N LEU A 148 1.38 -1.44 -20.77
CA LEU A 148 0.44 -2.40 -21.38
C LEU A 148 -1.02 -1.92 -21.28
N LEU A 149 -1.46 -1.44 -20.12
CA LEU A 149 -2.81 -0.92 -19.93
C LEU A 149 -3.11 0.27 -20.84
N ARG A 150 -2.14 1.18 -21.00
CA ARG A 150 -2.26 2.33 -21.90
C ARG A 150 -2.30 1.92 -23.38
N THR A 151 -1.44 1.01 -23.82
CA THR A 151 -1.32 0.65 -25.24
C THR A 151 -2.41 -0.32 -25.70
N LYS A 152 -2.67 -1.39 -24.93
CA LYS A 152 -3.63 -2.45 -25.33
C LYS A 152 -5.08 -2.07 -25.03
N PHE A 153 -5.33 -1.42 -23.89
CA PHE A 153 -6.69 -1.19 -23.39
C PHE A 153 -7.14 0.27 -23.45
N ASN A 154 -6.23 1.19 -23.79
CA ASN A 154 -6.45 2.64 -23.78
C ASN A 154 -6.99 3.13 -22.43
N SER A 155 -6.53 2.52 -21.32
CA SER A 155 -7.01 2.84 -19.97
C SER A 155 -6.81 4.32 -19.65
N GLU A 156 -7.87 5.02 -19.24
CA GLU A 156 -7.84 6.47 -18.98
C GLU A 156 -6.86 6.86 -17.86
N ILE A 157 -6.06 7.91 -18.10
CA ILE A 157 -5.22 8.52 -17.06
C ILE A 157 -6.07 9.46 -16.23
N THR A 158 -6.40 9.03 -15.01
CA THR A 158 -7.19 9.81 -14.05
C THR A 158 -6.32 10.77 -13.24
N GLN A 159 -6.91 11.74 -12.53
CA GLN A 159 -6.19 12.55 -11.53
C GLN A 159 -5.51 11.67 -10.47
N LYS A 160 -6.12 10.54 -10.10
CA LYS A 160 -5.57 9.60 -9.12
C LYS A 160 -4.30 8.93 -9.65
N CYS A 161 -4.25 8.62 -10.95
CA CYS A 161 -3.04 8.13 -11.60
C CYS A 161 -1.88 9.10 -11.42
N LEU A 162 -2.12 10.41 -11.64
CA LEU A 162 -1.10 11.44 -11.42
C LEU A 162 -0.70 11.51 -9.95
N GLU A 163 -1.65 11.61 -9.01
CA GLU A 163 -1.35 11.63 -7.58
C GLU A 163 -0.49 10.43 -7.14
N PHE A 164 -0.90 9.22 -7.52
CA PHE A 164 -0.16 8.01 -7.17
C PHE A 164 1.16 7.86 -7.91
N SER A 165 1.35 8.49 -9.07
CA SER A 165 2.65 8.49 -9.75
C SER A 165 3.76 9.16 -8.93
N PHE A 166 3.42 10.18 -8.14
CA PHE A 166 4.35 10.79 -7.18
C PHE A 166 4.68 9.84 -6.03
N LEU A 167 3.69 9.08 -5.53
CA LEU A 167 3.91 8.09 -4.48
C LEU A 167 4.77 6.92 -4.98
N GLY A 168 4.47 6.39 -6.16
CA GLY A 168 5.21 5.29 -6.76
C GLY A 168 6.62 5.68 -7.22
N GLY A 169 6.88 6.98 -7.37
CA GLY A 169 8.21 7.53 -7.64
C GLY A 169 8.83 7.12 -8.99
N ASN A 170 8.01 6.67 -9.95
CA ASN A 170 8.49 6.26 -11.27
C ASN A 170 8.42 7.43 -12.27
N PRO A 171 9.56 7.95 -12.78
CA PRO A 171 9.59 9.12 -13.65
C PRO A 171 8.85 8.94 -14.98
N ASP A 172 8.87 7.73 -15.56
CA ASP A 172 8.16 7.44 -16.81
C ASP A 172 6.65 7.57 -16.62
N ILE A 173 6.11 6.98 -15.56
CA ILE A 173 4.67 7.05 -15.24
C ILE A 173 4.27 8.49 -14.95
N MET A 174 5.06 9.19 -14.12
CA MET A 174 4.78 10.58 -13.73
C MET A 174 4.78 11.51 -14.94
N SER A 175 5.81 11.42 -15.80
CA SER A 175 5.90 12.23 -17.02
C SER A 175 4.74 11.96 -17.99
N GLU A 176 4.30 10.71 -18.11
CA GLU A 176 3.12 10.37 -18.90
C GLU A 176 1.85 10.96 -18.30
N CYS A 177 1.63 10.82 -16.99
CA CYS A 177 0.44 11.35 -16.34
C CYS A 177 0.33 12.88 -16.44
N LEU A 178 1.46 13.59 -16.37
CA LEU A 178 1.54 15.05 -16.48
C LEU A 178 1.12 15.60 -17.86
N LYS A 179 1.09 14.76 -18.90
CA LYS A 179 0.57 15.16 -20.24
C LYS A 179 -0.94 15.34 -20.25
N TYR A 180 -1.65 14.72 -19.32
CA TYR A 180 -3.12 14.65 -19.29
C TYR A 180 -3.74 15.32 -18.07
N GLN A 181 -2.99 15.45 -16.98
CA GLN A 181 -3.49 15.92 -15.68
C GLN A 181 -2.57 16.99 -15.10
N THR A 182 -3.12 17.86 -14.25
CA THR A 182 -2.34 18.89 -13.53
C THR A 182 -2.11 18.50 -12.07
N PRO A 183 -0.92 18.77 -11.50
CA PRO A 183 -0.64 18.50 -10.10
C PRO A 183 -1.61 19.21 -9.15
N LYS A 184 -2.01 18.52 -8.09
CA LYS A 184 -2.86 19.04 -7.00
C LYS A 184 -2.20 18.77 -5.64
N GLU A 185 -2.81 19.22 -4.56
CA GLU A 185 -2.31 19.08 -3.18
C GLU A 185 -1.85 17.65 -2.84
N TYR A 186 -2.62 16.63 -3.26
CA TYR A 186 -2.26 15.23 -3.02
C TYR A 186 -0.97 14.80 -3.72
N CYS A 187 -0.60 15.41 -4.85
CA CYS A 187 0.69 15.14 -5.50
C CYS A 187 1.85 15.59 -4.60
N MET A 188 1.73 16.77 -3.98
CA MET A 188 2.73 17.28 -3.04
C MET A 188 2.82 16.41 -1.79
N LYS A 189 1.67 16.02 -1.23
CA LYS A 189 1.60 15.11 -0.08
C LYS A 189 2.28 13.79 -0.38
N TYR A 190 2.05 13.19 -1.55
CA TYR A 190 2.66 11.92 -1.92
C TYR A 190 4.13 12.03 -2.29
N ALA A 191 4.62 13.18 -2.73
CA ALA A 191 6.03 13.40 -3.02
C ALA A 191 6.94 13.47 -1.77
N ILE A 192 6.35 13.70 -0.58
CA ILE A 192 7.08 13.85 0.69
C ILE A 192 6.91 12.65 1.64
N ILE A 193 6.18 11.62 1.22
CA ILE A 193 6.05 10.34 1.94
C ILE A 193 7.19 9.43 1.50
#